data_AF-A0A352MUZ0-F1
#
_entry.id   AF-A0A352MUZ0-F1
#
_cell.length_a   1.000
_cell.length_b   1.000
_cell.length_c   1.000
_cell.angle_alpha   90.00
_cell.angle_beta   90.00
_cell.angle_gamma   90.00
#
_symmetry.space_group_name_H-M   'P 1'
#
loop_
_entity.id
_entity.type
_entity.pdbx_description
1 polymer ?
#
loop_
_entity_poly.entity_id
_entity_poly.type
_entity_poly.pdbx_seq_one_letter_code
_entity_poly.pdbx_strand_id
1 'polypeptide(L)'
;MGYYSEVMISVTKKGYEKIKKDQEKFADYELLKLFEVSNFEKNGKNCILLRTEETIKYYTKDEDIKQLEKTLSKLKDGYVFARFGEETLDIEFRNNAKVKELLDPFDFIKEFSNNLNKELQKEEEEEFE
;
A
#
# COMPACT_ATOMS: atom_id res chain seq x y z
N MET A 1 18.74 7.10 -5.44
CA MET A 1 18.44 7.66 -4.10
C MET A 1 17.07 7.11 -3.77
N GLY A 2 16.95 6.26 -2.73
CA GLY A 2 15.61 5.81 -2.34
C GLY A 2 15.16 6.58 -1.13
N TYR A 3 13.96 7.10 -1.30
CA TYR A 3 13.28 7.90 -0.33
C TYR A 3 12.57 6.97 0.64
N TYR A 4 12.58 7.37 1.90
CA TYR A 4 11.80 6.72 2.93
C TYR A 4 10.32 6.82 2.53
N SER A 5 9.58 5.74 2.69
CA SER A 5 8.19 5.65 2.25
C SER A 5 7.29 5.11 3.33
N GLU A 6 6.14 5.73 3.50
CA GLU A 6 5.02 5.11 4.20
C GLU A 6 4.34 4.11 3.26
N VAL A 7 4.12 2.89 3.73
CA VAL A 7 3.52 1.81 2.92
C VAL A 7 2.27 1.30 3.59
N MET A 8 1.20 1.18 2.79
CA MET A 8 -0.09 0.65 3.21
C MET A 8 -0.54 -0.46 2.26
N ILE A 9 -1.03 -1.56 2.82
CA ILE A 9 -1.48 -2.73 2.05
C ILE A 9 -2.76 -3.29 2.67
N SER A 10 -3.83 -3.40 1.89
CA SER A 10 -5.02 -4.15 2.33
C SER A 10 -5.16 -5.47 1.60
N VAL A 11 -5.45 -6.51 2.38
CA VAL A 11 -5.66 -7.88 1.91
C VAL A 11 -6.77 -8.56 2.70
N THR A 12 -7.30 -9.67 2.19
CA THR A 12 -8.18 -10.53 3.00
C THR A 12 -7.38 -11.22 4.10
N LYS A 13 -8.04 -11.66 5.17
CA LYS A 13 -7.38 -12.46 6.23
C LYS A 13 -6.60 -13.66 5.68
N LYS A 14 -7.16 -14.36 4.68
CA LYS A 14 -6.48 -15.47 3.98
C LYS A 14 -5.24 -15.00 3.20
N GLY A 15 -5.31 -13.81 2.60
CA GLY A 15 -4.18 -13.20 1.90
C GLY A 15 -3.04 -12.85 2.87
N TYR A 16 -3.38 -12.29 4.04
CA TYR A 16 -2.40 -11.99 5.08
C TYR A 16 -1.67 -13.24 5.59
N GLU A 17 -2.38 -14.32 5.90
CA GLU A 17 -1.74 -15.57 6.35
C GLU A 17 -0.73 -16.11 5.31
N LYS A 18 -1.02 -15.93 4.01
CA LYS A 18 -0.09 -16.31 2.94
C LYS A 18 1.14 -15.41 2.90
N ILE A 19 0.97 -14.10 3.07
CA ILE A 19 2.07 -13.14 3.20
C ILE A 19 2.96 -13.52 4.38
N LYS A 20 2.37 -13.71 5.56
CA LYS A 20 3.07 -14.08 6.78
C LYS A 20 3.90 -15.35 6.59
N LYS A 21 3.28 -16.43 6.10
CA LYS A 21 3.97 -17.71 5.85
C LYS A 21 5.09 -17.62 4.82
N ASP A 22 4.93 -16.76 3.80
CA ASP A 22 5.98 -16.57 2.79
C ASP A 22 7.15 -15.73 3.33
N GLN A 23 6.87 -14.73 4.17
CA GLN A 23 7.90 -13.89 4.80
C GLN A 23 8.66 -14.65 5.91
N GLU A 24 8.00 -15.51 6.69
CA GLU A 24 8.66 -16.33 7.72
C GLU A 24 9.75 -17.29 7.18
N LYS A 25 9.73 -17.60 5.88
CA LYS A 25 10.79 -18.41 5.22
C LYS A 25 12.10 -17.64 5.05
N PHE A 26 12.03 -16.33 5.16
CA PHE A 26 13.13 -15.40 5.02
C PHE A 26 13.44 -14.83 6.40
N ALA A 27 13.84 -15.70 7.33
CA ALA A 27 13.98 -15.38 8.75
C ALA A 27 14.90 -14.18 9.07
N ASP A 28 15.85 -13.89 8.16
CA ASP A 28 16.76 -12.74 8.26
C ASP A 28 16.13 -11.42 7.76
N TYR A 29 14.90 -11.46 7.23
CA TYR A 29 14.19 -10.32 6.65
C TYR A 29 13.01 -9.91 7.54
N GLU A 30 13.15 -8.77 8.20
CA GLU A 30 12.21 -8.27 9.20
C GLU A 30 11.09 -7.39 8.62
N LEU A 31 10.91 -7.36 7.30
CA LEU A 31 9.98 -6.43 6.63
C LEU A 31 8.56 -6.47 7.23
N LEU A 32 8.02 -7.66 7.51
CA LEU A 32 6.69 -7.79 8.10
C LEU A 32 6.61 -7.23 9.53
N LYS A 33 7.72 -7.23 10.28
CA LYS A 33 7.79 -6.65 11.63
C LYS A 33 7.72 -5.12 11.61
N LEU A 34 8.00 -4.50 10.45
CA LEU A 34 7.89 -3.05 10.26
C LEU A 34 6.45 -2.60 10.01
N PHE A 35 5.52 -3.54 9.79
CA PHE A 35 4.11 -3.25 9.60
C PHE A 35 3.33 -3.42 10.90
N GLU A 36 2.60 -2.37 11.29
CA GLU A 36 1.43 -2.48 12.13
C GLU A 36 0.33 -3.24 11.38
N VAL A 37 -0.29 -4.19 12.07
CA VAL A 37 -1.35 -5.04 11.51
C VAL A 37 -2.66 -4.74 12.21
N SER A 38 -3.62 -4.19 11.47
CA SER A 38 -4.97 -3.92 11.96
C SER A 38 -6.00 -4.78 11.22
N ASN A 39 -7.04 -5.19 11.95
CA ASN A 39 -8.18 -5.92 11.40
C ASN A 39 -9.33 -4.96 11.18
N PHE A 40 -10.05 -5.12 10.08
CA PHE A 40 -11.29 -4.38 9.84
C PHE A 40 -12.33 -5.29 9.18
N GLU A 41 -13.60 -5.02 9.46
CA GLU A 41 -14.73 -5.74 8.87
C GLU A 41 -15.56 -4.78 8.03
N LYS A 42 -15.84 -5.16 6.78
CA LYS A 42 -16.76 -4.44 5.91
C LYS A 42 -17.67 -5.43 5.20
N ASN A 43 -18.98 -5.19 5.23
CA ASN A 43 -19.98 -6.04 4.59
C ASN A 43 -19.85 -7.54 4.95
N GLY A 44 -19.53 -7.86 6.21
CA GLY A 44 -19.32 -9.24 6.66
C GLY A 44 -18.02 -9.89 6.19
N LYS A 45 -17.11 -9.14 5.56
CA LYS A 45 -15.77 -9.61 5.18
C LYS A 45 -14.72 -9.07 6.13
N ASN A 46 -13.94 -10.00 6.67
CA ASN A 46 -12.78 -9.72 7.51
C ASN A 46 -11.54 -9.49 6.64
N CYS A 47 -11.01 -8.28 6.74
CA CYS A 47 -9.86 -7.79 5.99
C CYS A 47 -8.77 -7.32 6.95
N ILE A 48 -7.54 -7.25 6.43
CA ILE A 48 -6.34 -6.86 7.17
C ILE A 48 -5.76 -5.65 6.45
N LEU A 49 -5.39 -4.64 7.23
CA LEU A 49 -4.58 -3.52 6.80
C LEU A 49 -3.20 -3.66 7.43
N LEU A 50 -2.18 -3.66 6.58
CA LEU A 50 -0.78 -3.55 6.94
C LEU A 50 -0.38 -2.10 6.70
N ARG A 51 0.14 -1.42 7.71
CA ARG A 51 0.67 -0.06 7.59
C ARG A 51 2.02 0.02 8.26
N THR A 52 3.00 0.67 7.65
CA THR A 52 4.29 0.88 8.30
C THR A 52 4.18 1.86 9.46
N GLU A 53 4.69 1.52 10.65
CA GLU A 53 4.67 2.44 11.81
C GLU A 53 5.55 3.68 11.57
N GLU A 54 6.71 3.46 10.95
CA GLU A 54 7.63 4.50 10.50
C GLU A 54 7.85 4.36 8.99
N THR A 55 8.34 5.42 8.34
CA THR A 55 8.70 5.33 6.92
C THR A 55 9.82 4.31 6.72
N ILE A 56 9.68 3.43 5.73
CA ILE A 56 10.66 2.39 5.41
C ILE A 56 11.37 2.66 4.09
N LYS A 57 12.58 2.11 3.95
CA LYS A 57 13.29 2.08 2.68
C LYS A 57 12.60 1.10 1.72
N TYR A 58 11.70 1.58 0.87
CA TYR A 58 10.98 0.72 -0.07
C TYR A 58 11.71 0.62 -1.43
N TYR A 59 12.73 -0.24 -1.51
CA TYR A 59 13.43 -0.53 -2.76
C TYR A 59 12.92 -1.80 -3.43
N THR A 60 12.35 -1.69 -4.63
CA THR A 60 11.95 -2.85 -5.45
C THR A 60 13.12 -3.76 -5.86
N LYS A 61 14.36 -3.38 -5.58
CA LYS A 61 15.56 -4.19 -5.79
C LYS A 61 15.87 -5.11 -4.60
N ASP A 62 15.41 -4.78 -3.41
CA ASP A 62 15.68 -5.53 -2.19
C ASP A 62 14.88 -6.84 -2.20
N GLU A 63 15.49 -7.91 -1.69
CA GLU A 63 14.95 -9.27 -1.84
C GLU A 63 13.63 -9.47 -1.09
N ASP A 64 13.50 -8.88 0.10
CA ASP A 64 12.29 -8.92 0.92
C ASP A 64 11.11 -8.21 0.26
N ILE A 65 11.35 -7.03 -0.32
CA ILE A 65 10.35 -6.26 -1.06
C ILE A 65 9.94 -7.00 -2.33
N LYS A 66 10.90 -7.50 -3.12
CA LYS A 66 10.60 -8.34 -4.29
C LYS A 66 9.75 -9.55 -3.92
N GLN A 67 10.06 -10.19 -2.81
CA GLN A 67 9.34 -11.35 -2.34
C GLN A 67 7.93 -10.97 -1.86
N LEU A 68 7.77 -9.85 -1.16
CA LEU A 68 6.46 -9.31 -0.79
C LEU A 68 5.61 -9.04 -2.05
N GLU A 69 6.11 -8.30 -3.02
CA GLU A 69 5.41 -8.01 -4.28
C GLU A 69 5.05 -9.29 -5.06
N LYS A 70 5.95 -10.28 -5.07
CA LYS A 70 5.71 -11.60 -5.66
C LYS A 70 4.61 -12.37 -4.94
N THR A 71 4.50 -12.25 -3.61
CA THR A 71 3.40 -12.88 -2.88
C THR A 71 2.08 -12.15 -3.11
N LEU A 72 2.10 -10.80 -3.12
CA LEU A 72 0.93 -9.96 -3.41
C LEU A 72 0.32 -10.29 -4.79
N SER A 73 1.14 -10.38 -5.83
CA SER A 73 0.70 -10.74 -7.19
C SER A 73 0.05 -12.13 -7.29
N LYS A 74 0.27 -13.01 -6.30
CA LYS A 74 -0.30 -14.37 -6.24
C LYS A 74 -1.51 -14.48 -5.31
N LEU A 75 -2.02 -13.37 -4.77
CA LEU A 75 -3.21 -13.39 -3.92
C LEU A 75 -4.47 -13.56 -4.78
N LYS A 76 -5.28 -14.57 -4.46
CA LYS A 76 -6.49 -14.90 -5.24
C LYS A 76 -7.52 -13.78 -5.21
N ASP A 77 -7.72 -13.18 -4.03
CA ASP A 77 -8.68 -12.11 -3.77
C ASP A 77 -8.14 -10.72 -4.15
N GLY A 78 -6.87 -10.66 -4.58
CA GLY A 78 -6.17 -9.42 -4.88
C GLY A 78 -5.68 -8.69 -3.63
N TYR A 79 -5.27 -7.45 -3.84
CA TYR A 79 -4.78 -6.53 -2.81
C TYR A 79 -4.96 -5.08 -3.25
N VAL A 80 -4.98 -4.17 -2.28
CA VAL A 80 -4.78 -2.73 -2.52
C VAL A 80 -3.45 -2.32 -1.89
N PHE A 81 -2.68 -1.50 -2.60
CA PHE A 81 -1.38 -1.02 -2.17
C PHE A 81 -1.30 0.48 -2.37
N ALA A 82 -0.76 1.18 -1.38
CA ALA A 82 -0.33 2.56 -1.50
C ALA A 82 1.08 2.73 -0.92
N ARG A 83 1.90 3.55 -1.59
CA ARG A 83 3.18 4.02 -1.10
C ARG A 83 3.20 5.54 -1.19
N PHE A 84 3.61 6.20 -0.13
CA PHE A 84 3.82 7.64 -0.07
C PHE A 84 5.30 7.88 0.20
N GLY A 85 6.01 8.45 -0.76
CA GLY A 85 7.40 8.85 -0.60
C GLY A 85 7.56 10.19 0.12
N GLU A 86 8.78 10.72 0.11
CA GLU A 86 9.11 12.00 0.77
C GLU A 86 8.52 13.21 0.05
N GLU A 87 8.40 13.14 -1.28
CA GLU A 87 7.82 14.21 -2.08
C GLU A 87 6.32 14.02 -2.27
N THR A 88 5.56 15.11 -2.28
CA THR A 88 4.08 15.12 -2.40
C THR A 88 3.58 14.42 -3.67
N LEU A 89 4.41 14.39 -4.73
CA LEU A 89 4.10 13.73 -6.00
C LEU A 89 4.65 12.29 -6.08
N ASP A 90 5.44 11.84 -5.10
CA ASP A 90 5.98 10.47 -5.04
C ASP A 90 4.98 9.49 -4.43
N ILE A 91 3.78 9.45 -5.00
CA ILE A 91 2.68 8.60 -4.55
C ILE A 91 2.48 7.47 -5.56
N GLU A 92 2.44 6.24 -5.06
CA GLU A 92 2.09 5.07 -5.85
C GLU A 92 0.84 4.43 -5.29
N PHE A 93 -0.15 4.21 -6.16
CA PHE A 93 -1.39 3.52 -5.80
C PHE A 93 -1.68 2.39 -6.78
N ARG A 94 -1.87 1.17 -6.27
CA ARG A 94 -2.21 -0.01 -7.06
C ARG A 94 -3.46 -0.67 -6.50
N ASN A 95 -4.53 -0.68 -7.29
CA ASN A 95 -5.75 -1.41 -6.96
C ASN A 95 -5.84 -2.69 -7.80
N ASN A 96 -5.35 -3.80 -7.22
CA ASN A 96 -5.46 -5.14 -7.80
C ASN A 96 -6.51 -5.99 -7.08
N ALA A 97 -7.40 -5.37 -6.31
CA ALA A 97 -8.37 -6.06 -5.50
C ALA A 97 -9.52 -6.62 -6.35
N LYS A 98 -9.90 -7.88 -6.09
CA LYS A 98 -11.14 -8.47 -6.62
C LYS A 98 -12.30 -8.31 -5.64
N VAL A 99 -11.99 -7.88 -4.42
CA VAL A 99 -12.89 -7.67 -3.29
C VAL A 99 -12.92 -6.18 -3.02
N LYS A 100 -14.07 -5.52 -3.25
CA LYS A 100 -14.20 -4.06 -3.16
C LYS A 100 -13.93 -3.53 -1.74
N GLU A 101 -14.22 -4.35 -0.74
CA GLU A 101 -14.01 -4.04 0.68
C GLU A 101 -12.54 -3.74 1.02
N LEU A 102 -11.57 -4.24 0.23
CA LEU A 102 -10.14 -3.95 0.43
C LEU A 102 -9.78 -2.49 0.14
N LEU A 103 -10.65 -1.75 -0.55
CA LEU A 103 -10.44 -0.35 -0.87
C LEU A 103 -10.84 0.59 0.29
N ASP A 104 -11.63 0.11 1.25
CA ASP A 104 -12.21 0.92 2.33
C ASP A 104 -11.16 1.76 3.10
N PRO A 105 -9.99 1.20 3.48
CA PRO A 105 -8.97 1.98 4.18
C PRO A 105 -8.32 3.09 3.34
N PHE A 106 -8.54 3.09 2.02
CA PHE A 106 -7.89 3.98 1.06
C PHE A 106 -8.86 5.01 0.46
N ASP A 107 -10.05 5.18 1.02
CA ASP A 107 -11.00 6.17 0.50
C ASP A 107 -10.43 7.60 0.52
N PHE A 108 -9.51 7.91 1.45
CA PHE A 108 -8.76 9.17 1.48
C PHE A 108 -7.90 9.41 0.22
N ILE A 109 -7.46 8.35 -0.48
CA ILE A 109 -6.69 8.50 -1.73
C ILE A 109 -7.57 9.07 -2.85
N LYS A 110 -8.88 8.78 -2.84
CA LYS A 110 -9.80 9.43 -3.77
C LYS A 110 -9.90 10.93 -3.51
N GLU A 111 -9.88 11.33 -2.25
CA GLU A 111 -9.86 12.75 -1.87
C GLU A 111 -8.53 13.40 -2.28
N PHE A 112 -7.40 12.71 -2.07
CA PHE A 112 -6.08 13.17 -2.49
C PHE A 112 -5.95 13.32 -4.01
N SER A 113 -6.41 12.35 -4.80
CA SER A 113 -6.39 12.43 -6.26
C SER A 113 -7.27 13.57 -6.79
N ASN A 114 -8.43 13.80 -6.16
CA ASN A 114 -9.29 14.93 -6.52
C ASN A 114 -8.67 16.27 -6.15
N ASN A 115 -7.93 16.35 -5.04
CA ASN A 115 -7.25 17.57 -4.60
C ASN A 115 -6.00 17.86 -5.45
N LEU A 116 -5.18 16.85 -5.77
CA LEU A 116 -4.03 16.98 -6.67
C LEU A 116 -4.45 17.45 -8.07
N ASN A 117 -5.54 16.90 -8.62
CA ASN A 117 -6.08 17.37 -9.90
C ASN A 117 -6.57 18.83 -9.83
N LYS A 118 -7.10 19.28 -8.69
CA LYS A 118 -7.53 20.67 -8.50
C LYS A 118 -6.35 21.62 -8.30
N GLU A 119 -5.29 21.19 -7.62
CA GLU A 119 -4.08 21.99 -7.43
C GLU A 119 -3.31 22.13 -8.74
N LEU A 120 -3.16 21.05 -9.52
CA LEU A 120 -2.57 21.11 -10.87
C LEU A 120 -3.38 22.01 -11.82
N GLN A 121 -4.72 21.97 -11.75
CA GLN A 121 -5.57 22.87 -12.55
C GLN A 121 -5.46 24.34 -12.12
N LYS A 122 -5.20 24.61 -10.83
CA LYS A 122 -4.99 25.98 -10.33
C LYS A 122 -3.62 26.53 -10.69
N GLU A 123 -2.57 25.71 -10.62
CA GLU A 123 -1.23 26.12 -11.06
C GLU A 123 -1.21 26.41 -12.56
N GLU A 124 -1.94 25.63 -13.38
CA GLU A 124 -2.10 25.95 -14.81
C GLU A 124 -2.86 27.27 -15.03
N GLU A 125 -3.92 27.59 -14.26
CA GLU A 125 -4.65 28.85 -14.43
C GLU A 125 -3.84 30.09 -13.97
N GLU A 126 -3.00 29.98 -12.94
CA GLU A 126 -2.15 31.09 -12.46
C GLU A 126 -0.91 31.35 -13.36
N GLU A 127 -0.47 30.39 -14.17
CA GLU A 127 0.65 30.57 -15.12
C GLU A 127 0.24 31.29 -16.43
N PHE A 128 -1.07 31.43 -16.67
CA PHE A 128 -1.65 32.09 -17.85
C PHE A 128 -2.38 33.42 -17.57
N GLU A 129 -2.37 33.92 -16.32
CA GLU A 129 -2.73 35.31 -15.96
C GLU A 129 -1.49 36.23 -15.86
#